data_AF-A0AAW0JQS2-F1
#
_entry.id   AF-A0AAW0JQS2-F1
#
_cell.length_a   1.000
_cell.length_b   1.000
_cell.length_c   1.000
_cell.angle_alpha   90.00
_cell.angle_beta   90.00
_cell.angle_gamma   90.00
#
_symmetry.space_group_name_H-M   'P 1'
#
loop_
_entity.id
_entity.type
_entity.pdbx_description
1 polymer ?
#
loop_
_entity_poly.entity_id
_entity_poly.type
_entity_poly.pdbx_seq_one_letter_code
_entity_poly.pdbx_strand_id
1 'polypeptide(L)'
;MASPILFFGLLAFVFPSALASDPSALQDFCVADAKSQVLINGLACKDPTSVEANDFSTSGLHIAGNTSTPNGLSVTAPQIPGLNTLGLSLFRFDYAPWGVNPPHIHHRATEILTVLEGSLEVGFVTSTNRLITKVLQKGDVFVFPLGLVHYQRNVGKKSASAIAAASSQNPGFIPIAGAVFGSKPQIPSDVLAKAFQVDKNVVNYIRSKF
;
A
#
# COMPACT_ATOMS: atom_id res chain seq x y z
N MET A 1 -2.55 -25.18 49.72
CA MET A 1 -1.83 -25.62 48.52
C MET A 1 -2.74 -25.39 47.33
N ALA A 2 -2.57 -24.29 46.60
CA ALA A 2 -3.40 -24.02 45.43
C ALA A 2 -3.04 -25.02 44.33
N SER A 3 -4.06 -25.68 43.75
CA SER A 3 -3.89 -26.70 42.72
C SER A 3 -3.16 -26.11 41.51
N PRO A 4 -2.12 -26.77 40.95
CA PRO A 4 -1.42 -26.28 39.75
C PRO A 4 -2.35 -26.12 38.54
N ILE A 5 -3.54 -26.74 38.57
CA ILE A 5 -4.58 -26.62 37.54
C ILE A 5 -5.19 -25.20 37.50
N LEU A 6 -5.30 -24.52 38.64
CA LEU A 6 -5.81 -23.14 38.71
C LEU A 6 -4.81 -22.14 38.08
N PHE A 7 -3.52 -22.45 38.09
CA PHE A 7 -2.48 -21.57 37.53
C PHE A 7 -2.43 -21.64 36.00
N PHE A 8 -2.67 -22.82 35.40
CA PHE A 8 -2.76 -22.97 33.94
C PHE A 8 -4.06 -22.43 33.35
N GLY A 9 -5.18 -22.50 34.09
CA GLY A 9 -6.45 -21.91 33.65
C GLY A 9 -6.43 -20.38 33.59
N LEU A 10 -5.65 -19.72 34.45
CA LEU A 10 -5.51 -18.26 34.45
C LEU A 10 -4.62 -17.75 33.31
N LEU A 11 -3.63 -18.54 32.87
CA LEU A 11 -2.68 -18.15 31.82
C LEU A 11 -3.30 -18.12 30.40
N ALA A 12 -4.38 -18.88 30.18
CA ALA A 12 -5.04 -18.95 28.87
C ALA A 12 -5.86 -17.70 28.53
N PHE A 13 -6.20 -16.84 29.50
CA PHE A 13 -6.96 -15.61 29.30
C PHE A 13 -6.10 -14.37 28.96
N VAL A 14 -4.77 -14.52 28.88
CA VAL A 14 -3.84 -13.39 28.71
C VAL A 14 -3.06 -13.46 27.38
N PHE A 15 -3.54 -14.21 26.39
CA PHE A 15 -2.97 -14.14 25.04
C PHE A 15 -3.69 -13.04 24.25
N PRO A 16 -3.11 -11.84 24.08
CA PRO A 16 -3.59 -10.93 23.07
C PRO A 16 -3.41 -11.64 21.72
N SER A 17 -4.52 -11.95 21.07
CA SER A 17 -4.53 -12.32 19.66
C SER A 17 -3.84 -11.20 18.91
N ALA A 18 -2.64 -11.45 18.39
CA ALA A 18 -1.94 -10.48 17.57
C ALA A 18 -2.77 -10.27 16.29
N LEU A 19 -3.48 -9.14 16.20
CA LEU A 19 -4.17 -8.75 14.99
C LEU A 19 -3.15 -8.14 14.04
N ALA A 20 -3.02 -8.71 12.85
CA ALA A 20 -2.13 -8.23 11.80
C ALA A 20 -2.75 -7.11 10.93
N SER A 21 -3.88 -6.54 11.38
CA SER A 21 -4.61 -5.44 10.75
C SER A 21 -4.53 -4.17 11.61
N ASP A 22 -4.99 -3.05 11.07
CA ASP A 22 -5.18 -1.84 11.86
C ASP A 22 -6.06 -2.13 13.09
N PRO A 23 -5.73 -1.57 14.27
CA PRO A 23 -6.56 -1.69 15.46
C PRO A 23 -7.94 -1.07 15.22
N SER A 24 -8.99 -1.70 15.76
CA SER A 24 -10.33 -1.11 15.76
C SER A 24 -10.34 0.22 16.53
N ALA A 25 -11.08 1.21 16.01
CA ALA A 25 -11.30 2.46 16.73
C ALA A 25 -11.99 2.21 18.07
N LEU A 26 -11.57 2.93 19.11
CA LEU A 26 -12.14 2.84 20.46
C LEU A 26 -13.17 3.95 20.75
N GLN A 27 -13.40 4.83 19.77
CA GLN A 27 -14.33 5.95 19.80
C GLN A 27 -14.75 6.29 18.36
N ASP A 28 -15.72 7.17 18.19
CA ASP A 28 -16.29 7.51 16.87
C ASP A 28 -15.25 8.05 15.88
N PHE A 29 -14.29 8.86 16.35
CA PHE A 29 -13.20 9.39 15.53
C PHE A 29 -11.96 9.74 16.34
N CYS A 30 -10.81 9.79 15.67
CA CYS A 30 -9.55 10.34 16.20
C CYS A 30 -8.80 11.00 15.05
N VAL A 31 -9.12 12.26 14.76
CA VAL A 31 -8.47 13.02 13.68
C VAL A 31 -6.98 13.18 13.99
N ALA A 32 -6.11 12.80 13.06
CA ALA A 32 -4.67 12.91 13.24
C ALA A 32 -4.22 14.36 13.54
N ASP A 33 -3.48 14.55 14.63
CA ASP A 33 -2.81 15.80 14.94
C ASP A 33 -1.42 15.83 14.30
N ALA A 34 -1.31 16.56 13.19
CA ALA A 34 -0.05 16.75 12.47
C ALA A 34 1.01 17.54 13.26
N LYS A 35 0.65 18.21 14.36
CA LYS A 35 1.59 18.99 15.19
C LYS A 35 2.17 18.18 16.34
N SER A 36 1.52 17.08 16.72
CA SER A 36 1.95 16.24 17.83
C SER A 36 3.34 15.65 17.56
N GLN A 37 4.18 15.66 18.59
CA GLN A 37 5.51 15.02 18.58
C GLN A 37 5.51 13.66 19.27
N VAL A 38 4.34 13.22 19.76
CA VAL A 38 4.21 11.97 20.50
C VAL A 38 4.27 10.79 19.52
N LEU A 39 5.18 9.85 19.76
CA LEU A 39 5.31 8.63 18.97
C LEU A 39 4.46 7.52 19.58
N ILE A 40 3.45 7.06 18.82
CA ILE A 40 2.58 5.95 19.16
C ILE A 40 2.38 5.05 17.94
N ASN A 41 1.75 3.88 18.12
CA ASN A 41 1.28 3.09 17.00
C ASN A 41 0.09 3.80 16.33
N GLY A 42 0.33 4.45 15.20
CA GLY A 42 -0.64 5.33 14.53
C GLY A 42 -0.26 6.80 14.68
N LEU A 43 -1.25 7.67 14.88
CA LEU A 43 -1.07 9.11 15.04
C LEU A 43 -1.87 9.61 16.24
N ALA A 44 -1.31 10.56 16.99
CA ALA A 44 -2.03 11.21 18.08
C ALA A 44 -3.28 11.94 17.57
N CYS A 45 -4.31 12.05 18.40
CA CYS A 45 -5.56 12.71 18.02
C CYS A 45 -5.52 14.22 18.32
N LYS A 46 -6.20 15.03 17.49
CA LYS A 46 -6.60 16.40 17.84
C LYS A 46 -7.59 16.39 19.02
N ASP A 47 -7.74 17.54 19.67
CA ASP A 47 -8.84 17.77 20.62
C ASP A 47 -10.20 17.56 19.90
N PRO A 48 -11.06 16.62 20.34
CA PRO A 48 -12.34 16.36 19.72
C PRO A 48 -13.26 17.59 19.59
N THR A 49 -13.13 18.59 20.48
CA THR A 49 -13.95 19.81 20.41
C THR A 49 -13.49 20.79 19.32
N SER A 50 -12.33 20.55 18.72
CA SER A 50 -11.74 21.36 17.64
C SER A 50 -11.88 20.72 16.25
N VAL A 51 -12.55 19.56 16.17
CA VAL A 51 -12.70 18.79 14.95
C VAL A 51 -13.88 19.30 14.13
N GLU A 52 -13.65 19.49 12.83
CA GLU A 52 -14.62 20.08 11.89
C GLU A 52 -14.78 19.21 10.64
N ALA A 53 -15.81 19.47 9.82
CA ALA A 53 -16.09 18.70 8.61
C ALA A 53 -14.91 18.64 7.61
N ASN A 54 -14.07 19.67 7.59
CA ASN A 54 -12.87 19.72 6.73
C ASN A 54 -11.78 18.74 7.18
N ASP A 55 -11.81 18.23 8.41
CA ASP A 55 -10.88 17.19 8.86
C ASP A 55 -11.19 15.82 8.23
N PHE A 56 -12.40 15.63 7.70
CA PHE A 56 -12.88 14.38 7.11
C PHE A 56 -13.02 14.43 5.58
N SER A 57 -12.66 15.54 4.95
CA SER A 57 -12.84 15.72 3.51
C SER A 57 -11.62 16.32 2.83
N THR A 58 -11.46 15.98 1.55
CA THR A 58 -10.50 16.66 0.68
C THR A 58 -11.10 16.78 -0.72
N SER A 59 -10.68 17.82 -1.42
CA SER A 59 -10.99 18.02 -2.84
C SER A 59 -9.76 17.66 -3.70
N GLY A 60 -9.93 17.69 -5.03
CA GLY A 60 -8.82 17.60 -5.98
C GLY A 60 -8.62 16.23 -6.64
N LEU A 61 -9.28 15.15 -6.19
CA LEU A 61 -9.18 13.84 -6.84
C LEU A 61 -9.78 13.79 -8.26
N HIS A 62 -10.50 14.83 -8.70
CA HIS A 62 -10.96 14.93 -10.09
C HIS A 62 -9.84 15.43 -11.03
N ILE A 63 -8.76 16.00 -10.50
CA ILE A 63 -7.63 16.53 -11.26
C ILE A 63 -6.66 15.38 -11.54
N ALA A 64 -6.32 15.19 -12.81
CA ALA A 64 -5.34 14.18 -13.19
C ALA A 64 -3.92 14.59 -12.77
N GLY A 65 -3.16 13.64 -12.23
CA GLY A 65 -1.75 13.83 -11.91
C GLY A 65 -0.85 13.93 -13.15
N ASN A 66 0.33 14.50 -13.00
CA ASN A 66 1.31 14.59 -14.08
C ASN A 66 1.98 13.22 -14.31
N THR A 67 1.78 12.65 -15.50
CA THR A 67 2.31 11.35 -15.91
C THR A 67 3.62 11.44 -16.70
N SER A 68 4.24 12.62 -16.78
CA SER A 68 5.57 12.83 -17.37
C SER A 68 6.68 12.31 -16.44
N THR A 69 6.60 11.04 -16.07
CA THR A 69 7.53 10.33 -15.19
C THR A 69 8.15 9.15 -15.94
N PRO A 70 9.30 8.59 -15.49
CA PRO A 70 9.94 7.46 -16.18
C PRO A 70 9.03 6.25 -16.39
N ASN A 71 8.07 6.04 -15.48
CA ASN A 71 7.12 4.94 -15.55
C ASN A 71 5.78 5.34 -16.21
N GLY A 72 5.61 6.59 -16.64
CA GLY A 72 4.34 7.07 -17.20
C GLY A 72 3.18 7.06 -16.20
N LEU A 73 3.46 7.18 -14.90
CA LEU A 73 2.51 7.04 -13.81
C LEU A 73 2.54 8.28 -12.89
N SER A 74 1.36 8.69 -12.45
CA SER A 74 1.15 9.60 -11.32
C SER A 74 0.29 8.91 -10.26
N VAL A 75 0.66 9.06 -8.98
CA VAL A 75 -0.12 8.54 -7.85
C VAL A 75 -0.41 9.70 -6.90
N THR A 76 -1.69 9.90 -6.59
CA THR A 76 -2.16 10.93 -5.67
C THR A 76 -2.80 10.27 -4.47
N ALA A 77 -2.22 10.47 -3.29
CA ALA A 77 -2.77 10.02 -2.01
C ALA A 77 -3.46 11.21 -1.30
N PRO A 78 -4.81 11.29 -1.28
CA PRO A 78 -5.54 12.32 -0.56
C PRO A 78 -5.18 12.31 0.93
N GLN A 79 -4.81 13.47 1.47
CA GLN A 79 -4.54 13.63 2.90
C GLN A 79 -5.85 13.97 3.62
N ILE A 80 -6.42 12.98 4.30
CA ILE A 80 -7.64 13.13 5.09
C ILE A 80 -7.30 12.76 6.54
N PRO A 81 -7.03 13.74 7.42
CA PRO A 81 -6.63 13.48 8.81
C PRO A 81 -7.63 12.62 9.59
N GLY A 82 -8.91 12.70 9.26
CA GLY A 82 -9.98 11.89 9.83
C GLY A 82 -9.92 10.39 9.53
N LEU A 83 -9.06 9.92 8.62
CA LEU A 83 -8.87 8.48 8.36
C LEU A 83 -8.11 7.76 9.48
N ASN A 84 -7.47 8.49 10.39
CA ASN A 84 -6.73 7.89 11.49
C ASN A 84 -7.67 7.07 12.38
N THR A 85 -7.23 5.86 12.74
CA THR A 85 -7.97 4.79 13.44
C THR A 85 -9.09 4.09 12.65
N LEU A 86 -9.38 4.50 11.41
CA LEU A 86 -10.52 3.97 10.64
C LEU A 86 -10.16 2.82 9.68
N GLY A 87 -8.89 2.43 9.59
CA GLY A 87 -8.49 1.25 8.81
C GLY A 87 -8.63 1.39 7.30
N LEU A 88 -8.61 2.63 6.76
CA LEU A 88 -8.85 2.89 5.34
C LEU A 88 -7.88 3.93 4.78
N SER A 89 -7.50 3.75 3.53
CA SER A 89 -6.81 4.74 2.71
C SER A 89 -7.35 4.73 1.29
N LEU A 90 -7.10 5.81 0.54
CA LEU A 90 -7.55 5.99 -0.83
C LEU A 90 -6.37 6.48 -1.67
N PHE A 91 -6.35 6.14 -2.95
CA PHE A 91 -5.35 6.54 -3.92
C PHE A 91 -6.02 6.79 -5.27
N ARG A 92 -5.56 7.81 -5.99
CA ARG A 92 -5.83 7.99 -7.42
C ARG A 92 -4.58 7.67 -8.21
N PHE A 93 -4.77 6.97 -9.32
CA PHE A 93 -3.74 6.67 -10.29
C PHE A 93 -4.10 7.29 -11.64
N ASP A 94 -3.12 7.92 -12.26
CA ASP A 94 -3.19 8.41 -13.64
C ASP A 94 -2.04 7.80 -14.44
N TYR A 95 -2.35 7.23 -15.60
CA TYR A 95 -1.40 6.54 -16.45
C TYR A 95 -1.33 7.21 -17.82
N ALA A 96 -0.12 7.53 -18.28
CA ALA A 96 0.13 7.78 -19.70
C ALA A 96 -0.15 6.50 -20.52
N PRO A 97 -0.28 6.57 -21.86
CA PRO A 97 -0.25 5.37 -22.69
C PRO A 97 0.97 4.51 -22.37
N TRP A 98 0.78 3.21 -22.13
CA TRP A 98 1.83 2.28 -21.69
C TRP A 98 2.48 2.59 -20.33
N GLY A 99 1.92 3.51 -19.55
CA GLY A 99 2.35 3.76 -18.18
C GLY A 99 2.16 2.52 -17.29
N VAL A 100 3.10 2.33 -16.35
CA VAL A 100 3.17 1.14 -15.49
C VAL A 100 3.30 1.57 -14.04
N ASN A 101 2.48 0.98 -13.17
CA ASN A 101 2.81 0.85 -11.76
C ASN A 101 3.57 -0.47 -11.59
N PRO A 102 4.90 -0.42 -11.38
CA PRO A 102 5.76 -1.61 -11.43
C PRO A 102 5.42 -2.59 -10.31
N PRO A 103 5.92 -3.83 -10.37
CA PRO A 103 5.70 -4.82 -9.31
C PRO A 103 6.00 -4.25 -7.91
N HIS A 104 5.01 -4.30 -7.04
CA HIS A 104 5.07 -3.80 -5.66
C HIS A 104 4.20 -4.64 -4.71
N ILE A 105 4.34 -4.39 -3.41
CA ILE A 105 3.47 -4.97 -2.37
C ILE A 105 2.96 -3.90 -1.40
N HIS A 106 1.76 -4.17 -0.87
CA HIS A 106 1.21 -3.55 0.34
C HIS A 106 1.29 -4.59 1.46
N HIS A 107 2.16 -4.37 2.44
CA HIS A 107 2.43 -5.36 3.49
C HIS A 107 1.49 -5.25 4.69
N ARG A 108 0.62 -4.22 4.71
CA ARG A 108 -0.37 -4.00 5.78
C ARG A 108 -1.82 -3.90 5.27
N ALA A 109 -2.07 -4.08 3.97
CA ALA A 109 -3.44 -3.96 3.45
C ALA A 109 -3.68 -4.78 2.19
N THR A 110 -4.95 -5.19 2.04
CA THR A 110 -5.54 -5.55 0.74
C THR A 110 -5.90 -4.25 0.02
N GLU A 111 -5.75 -4.23 -1.30
CA GLU A 111 -6.16 -3.12 -2.17
C GLU A 111 -7.34 -3.55 -3.06
N ILE A 112 -8.29 -2.64 -3.28
CA ILE A 112 -9.32 -2.77 -4.30
C ILE A 112 -9.25 -1.57 -5.24
N LEU A 113 -9.18 -1.82 -6.54
CA LEU A 113 -9.01 -0.81 -7.59
C LEU A 113 -10.20 -0.82 -8.55
N THR A 114 -10.72 0.37 -8.86
CA THR A 114 -11.77 0.63 -9.83
C THR A 114 -11.24 1.51 -10.95
N VAL A 115 -11.43 1.09 -12.21
CA VAL A 115 -11.04 1.90 -13.37
C VAL A 115 -12.05 3.02 -13.59
N LEU A 116 -11.59 4.27 -13.63
CA LEU A 116 -12.42 5.43 -13.91
C LEU A 116 -12.48 5.76 -15.40
N GLU A 117 -11.34 5.63 -16.10
CA GLU A 117 -11.22 5.89 -17.54
C GLU A 117 -10.14 5.00 -18.16
N GLY A 118 -10.31 4.64 -19.43
CA GLY A 118 -9.32 3.87 -20.19
C GLY A 118 -9.38 2.35 -19.96
N SER A 119 -8.24 1.69 -20.15
CA SER A 119 -8.10 0.23 -20.07
C SER A 119 -6.81 -0.14 -19.37
N LEU A 120 -6.91 -0.88 -18.26
CA LEU A 120 -5.76 -1.29 -17.43
C LEU A 120 -5.62 -2.80 -17.43
N GLU A 121 -4.46 -3.31 -17.82
CA GLU A 121 -4.05 -4.64 -17.43
C GLU A 121 -3.57 -4.61 -15.98
N VAL A 122 -4.10 -5.50 -15.16
CA VAL A 122 -3.72 -5.65 -13.76
C VAL A 122 -3.38 -7.10 -13.48
N GLY A 123 -2.57 -7.35 -12.46
CA GLY A 123 -2.38 -8.71 -11.99
C GLY A 123 -1.59 -8.82 -10.70
N PHE A 124 -1.75 -9.95 -10.02
CA PHE A 124 -0.94 -10.34 -8.86
C PHE A 124 -0.40 -11.76 -9.01
N VAL A 125 0.70 -12.04 -8.30
CA VAL A 125 1.36 -13.33 -8.29
C VAL A 125 1.04 -14.06 -6.99
N THR A 126 0.55 -15.30 -7.09
CA THR A 126 0.29 -16.16 -5.92
C THR A 126 1.60 -16.68 -5.30
N SER A 127 1.53 -17.20 -4.08
CA SER A 127 2.66 -17.87 -3.43
C SER A 127 3.17 -19.13 -4.15
N THR A 128 2.41 -19.64 -5.12
CA THR A 128 2.82 -20.74 -6.03
C THR A 128 3.37 -20.23 -7.36
N ASN A 129 3.77 -18.95 -7.43
CA ASN A 129 4.29 -18.29 -8.64
C ASN A 129 3.31 -18.29 -9.83
N ARG A 130 1.99 -18.31 -9.58
CA ARG A 130 0.97 -18.21 -10.64
C ARG A 130 0.52 -16.76 -10.78
N LEU A 131 0.57 -16.23 -12.00
CA LEU A 131 -0.02 -14.93 -12.32
C LEU A 131 -1.54 -15.06 -12.44
N ILE A 132 -2.28 -14.20 -11.73
CA ILE A 132 -3.70 -13.94 -11.93
C ILE A 132 -3.82 -12.54 -12.51
N THR A 133 -4.36 -12.41 -13.72
CA THR A 133 -4.38 -11.15 -14.47
C THR A 133 -5.66 -10.96 -15.26
N LYS A 134 -6.03 -9.70 -15.51
CA LYS A 134 -7.15 -9.31 -16.36
C LYS A 134 -6.91 -7.93 -16.96
N VAL A 135 -7.46 -7.69 -18.16
CA VAL A 135 -7.61 -6.33 -18.70
C VAL A 135 -8.98 -5.79 -18.27
N LEU A 136 -8.95 -4.74 -17.46
CA LEU A 136 -10.12 -4.03 -16.95
C LEU A 136 -10.48 -2.86 -17.87
N GLN A 137 -11.77 -2.63 -18.06
CA GLN A 137 -12.33 -1.45 -18.71
C GLN A 137 -12.90 -0.47 -17.68
N LYS A 138 -13.29 0.74 -18.11
CA LYS A 138 -14.00 1.71 -17.27
C LYS A 138 -15.17 1.06 -16.51
N GLY A 139 -15.19 1.25 -15.20
CA GLY A 139 -16.18 0.68 -14.28
C GLY A 139 -15.84 -0.69 -13.72
N ASP A 140 -14.88 -1.41 -14.31
CA ASP A 140 -14.43 -2.69 -13.78
C ASP A 140 -13.60 -2.52 -12.50
N VAL A 141 -13.65 -3.55 -11.65
CA VAL A 141 -13.00 -3.60 -10.34
C VAL A 141 -12.09 -4.82 -10.24
N PHE A 142 -10.99 -4.71 -9.50
CA PHE A 142 -10.09 -5.81 -9.20
C PHE A 142 -9.49 -5.69 -7.80
N VAL A 143 -9.28 -6.84 -7.13
CA VAL A 143 -8.78 -6.90 -5.75
C VAL A 143 -7.38 -7.51 -5.74
N PHE A 144 -6.46 -6.87 -5.02
CA PHE A 144 -5.10 -7.34 -4.77
C PHE A 144 -4.99 -7.80 -3.31
N PRO A 145 -4.81 -9.11 -3.05
CA PRO A 145 -4.70 -9.61 -1.68
C PRO A 145 -3.47 -9.06 -0.95
N LEU A 146 -3.60 -8.84 0.37
CA LEU A 146 -2.53 -8.36 1.24
C LEU A 146 -1.22 -9.10 1.02
N GLY A 147 -0.13 -8.33 0.85
CA GLY A 147 1.23 -8.85 0.78
C GLY A 147 1.63 -9.52 -0.53
N LEU A 148 0.72 -9.66 -1.52
CA LEU A 148 1.07 -10.27 -2.80
C LEU A 148 1.66 -9.24 -3.78
N VAL A 149 2.67 -9.67 -4.53
CA VAL A 149 3.28 -8.87 -5.59
C VAL A 149 2.26 -8.63 -6.67
N HIS A 150 2.01 -7.37 -7.01
CA HIS A 150 1.06 -6.99 -8.05
C HIS A 150 1.53 -5.78 -8.85
N TYR A 151 0.89 -5.54 -9.99
CA TYR A 151 1.21 -4.46 -10.92
C TYR A 151 -0.03 -3.98 -11.67
N GLN A 152 0.09 -2.81 -12.27
CA GLN A 152 -0.88 -2.28 -13.23
C GLN A 152 -0.17 -1.70 -14.45
N ARG A 153 -0.76 -1.83 -15.63
CA ARG A 153 -0.26 -1.28 -16.89
C ARG A 153 -1.40 -0.74 -17.73
N ASN A 154 -1.28 0.48 -18.22
CA ASN A 154 -2.18 1.00 -19.24
C ASN A 154 -1.88 0.37 -20.60
N VAL A 155 -2.79 -0.47 -21.09
CA VAL A 155 -2.68 -1.13 -22.41
C VAL A 155 -3.41 -0.36 -23.51
N GLY A 156 -4.09 0.73 -23.15
CA GLY A 156 -4.76 1.62 -24.09
C GLY A 156 -3.81 2.58 -24.80
N LYS A 157 -4.27 3.09 -25.95
CA LYS A 157 -3.56 4.15 -26.71
C LYS A 157 -3.72 5.56 -26.13
N LYS A 158 -4.63 5.72 -25.17
CA LYS A 158 -4.92 6.99 -24.48
C LYS A 158 -4.57 6.85 -23.00
N SER A 159 -4.52 7.96 -22.29
CA SER A 159 -4.37 7.95 -20.84
C SER A 159 -5.49 7.17 -20.16
N ALA A 160 -5.19 6.58 -19.00
CA ALA A 160 -6.13 5.85 -18.17
C ALA A 160 -6.07 6.39 -16.74
N SER A 161 -7.15 6.22 -15.97
CA SER A 161 -7.19 6.59 -14.56
C SER A 161 -7.97 5.58 -13.73
N ALA A 162 -7.60 5.46 -12.46
CA ALA A 162 -8.24 4.55 -11.51
C ALA A 162 -8.23 5.16 -10.11
N ILE A 163 -9.16 4.69 -9.27
CA ILE A 163 -9.12 4.91 -7.83
C ILE A 163 -8.94 3.55 -7.17
N ALA A 164 -8.08 3.49 -6.16
CA ALA A 164 -8.02 2.34 -5.27
C ALA A 164 -8.23 2.75 -3.81
N ALA A 165 -8.81 1.84 -3.05
CA ALA A 165 -8.86 1.92 -1.59
C ALA A 165 -8.08 0.75 -0.99
N ALA A 166 -7.47 0.96 0.16
CA ALA A 166 -6.79 -0.11 0.89
C ALA A 166 -7.32 -0.25 2.31
N SER A 167 -7.34 -1.49 2.81
CA SER A 167 -7.86 -1.89 4.12
C SER A 167 -6.92 -1.54 5.29
N SER A 168 -6.25 -0.40 5.23
CA SER A 168 -5.43 0.17 6.31
C SER A 168 -5.30 1.67 6.08
N GLN A 169 -5.23 2.44 7.17
CA GLN A 169 -4.85 3.85 7.16
C GLN A 169 -3.42 4.05 6.65
N ASN A 170 -2.58 3.02 6.77
CA ASN A 170 -1.19 3.02 6.29
C ASN A 170 -0.87 1.65 5.66
N PRO A 171 -1.25 1.42 4.39
CA PRO A 171 -1.04 0.12 3.74
C PRO A 171 0.44 -0.24 3.56
N GLY A 172 1.32 0.77 3.57
CA GLY A 172 2.73 0.65 3.23
C GLY A 172 2.94 0.34 1.75
N PHE A 173 4.09 0.70 1.18
CA PHE A 173 4.37 0.46 -0.23
C PHE A 173 5.82 0.04 -0.38
N ILE A 174 6.07 -1.10 -1.02
CA ILE A 174 7.42 -1.59 -1.31
C ILE A 174 7.52 -1.85 -2.81
N PRO A 175 8.14 -0.96 -3.60
CA PRO A 175 8.42 -1.24 -5.00
C PRO A 175 9.52 -2.30 -5.06
N ILE A 176 9.26 -3.45 -5.68
CA ILE A 176 10.15 -4.61 -5.61
C ILE A 176 11.54 -4.26 -6.14
N ALA A 177 11.62 -3.66 -7.33
CA ALA A 177 12.91 -3.32 -7.92
C ALA A 177 13.67 -2.25 -7.11
N GLY A 178 12.97 -1.24 -6.58
CA GLY A 178 13.57 -0.20 -5.74
C GLY A 178 14.08 -0.75 -4.41
N ALA A 179 13.36 -1.67 -3.78
CA ALA A 179 13.79 -2.31 -2.53
C ALA A 179 15.01 -3.23 -2.75
N VAL A 180 14.99 -4.01 -3.83
CA VAL A 180 16.05 -4.99 -4.12
C VAL A 180 17.32 -4.32 -4.66
N PHE A 181 17.20 -3.36 -5.58
CA PHE A 181 18.34 -2.77 -6.28
C PHE A 181 18.66 -1.33 -5.87
N GLY A 182 17.72 -0.60 -5.24
CA GLY A 182 17.88 0.81 -4.84
C GLY A 182 17.95 1.07 -3.33
N SER A 183 18.03 0.02 -2.50
CA SER A 183 18.09 0.16 -1.04
C SER A 183 19.36 0.88 -0.56
N LYS A 184 19.23 1.58 0.57
CA LYS A 184 20.32 2.31 1.25
C LYS A 184 20.33 1.92 2.75
N PRO A 185 21.39 1.26 3.26
CA PRO A 185 22.55 0.74 2.51
C PRO A 185 22.13 -0.35 1.51
N GLN A 186 22.96 -0.56 0.49
CA GLN A 186 22.68 -1.54 -0.57
C GLN A 186 22.75 -2.97 -0.03
N ILE A 187 21.88 -3.85 -0.52
CA ILE A 187 22.06 -5.31 -0.37
C ILE A 187 23.44 -5.69 -0.95
N PRO A 188 24.21 -6.62 -0.38
CA PRO A 188 25.48 -7.05 -0.97
C PRO A 188 25.32 -7.60 -2.40
N SER A 189 26.26 -7.27 -3.30
CA SER A 189 26.14 -7.63 -4.72
C SER A 189 26.29 -9.13 -4.98
N ASP A 190 27.05 -9.83 -4.13
CA ASP A 190 27.15 -11.29 -4.09
C ASP A 190 25.83 -11.97 -3.71
N VAL A 191 25.08 -11.41 -2.75
CA VAL A 191 23.73 -11.90 -2.41
C VAL A 191 22.80 -11.80 -3.62
N LEU A 192 22.75 -10.64 -4.29
CA LEU A 192 21.87 -10.47 -5.46
C LEU A 192 22.34 -11.28 -6.67
N ALA A 193 23.66 -11.34 -6.93
CA ALA A 193 24.21 -12.15 -8.01
C ALA A 193 23.82 -13.63 -7.84
N LYS A 194 23.92 -14.15 -6.61
CA LYS A 194 23.51 -15.52 -6.29
C LYS A 194 22.00 -15.72 -6.40
N ALA A 195 21.21 -14.80 -5.86
CA ALA A 195 19.74 -14.90 -5.85
C ALA A 195 19.13 -14.81 -7.26
N PHE A 196 19.66 -13.94 -8.11
CA PHE A 196 19.20 -13.73 -9.48
C PHE A 196 19.92 -14.61 -10.51
N GLN A 197 20.91 -15.39 -10.09
CA GLN A 197 21.70 -16.29 -10.95
C GLN A 197 22.39 -15.55 -12.11
N VAL A 198 22.98 -14.40 -11.79
CA VAL A 198 23.68 -13.53 -12.75
C VAL A 198 25.01 -13.06 -12.15
N ASP A 199 25.87 -12.50 -12.99
CA ASP A 199 27.11 -11.88 -12.53
C ASP A 199 26.87 -10.55 -11.81
N LYS A 200 27.83 -10.17 -10.95
CA LYS A 200 27.85 -8.88 -10.24
C LYS A 200 27.76 -7.68 -11.19
N ASN A 201 28.27 -7.80 -12.42
CA ASN A 201 28.18 -6.74 -13.42
C ASN A 201 26.73 -6.47 -13.84
N VAL A 202 25.91 -7.50 -13.98
CA VAL A 202 24.47 -7.36 -14.29
C VAL A 202 23.75 -6.69 -13.11
N VAL A 203 24.06 -7.11 -11.89
CA VAL A 203 23.52 -6.48 -10.67
C VAL A 203 23.86 -4.99 -10.64
N ASN A 204 25.13 -4.63 -10.83
CA ASN A 204 25.59 -3.25 -10.82
C ASN A 204 24.96 -2.42 -11.96
N TYR A 205 24.76 -3.02 -13.13
CA TYR A 205 24.04 -2.38 -14.23
C TYR A 205 22.59 -2.06 -13.86
N ILE A 206 21.87 -3.01 -13.26
CA ILE A 206 20.48 -2.77 -12.82
C ILE A 206 20.47 -1.68 -11.74
N ARG A 207 21.39 -1.72 -10.77
CA ARG A 207 21.52 -0.69 -9.72
C ARG A 207 21.73 0.70 -10.29
N SER A 208 22.43 0.85 -11.41
CA SER A 208 22.65 2.15 -12.02
C SER A 208 21.37 2.81 -12.55
N LYS A 209 20.22 2.13 -12.48
CA LYS A 209 18.90 2.64 -12.87
C LYS A 209 18.05 3.08 -11.66
N PHE A 210 18.52 2.89 -10.43
CA PHE A 210 17.80 3.16 -9.18
C PHE A 210 18.56 4.13 -8.27
#